data_AF-A0A0G1MP84-F1
#
_entry.id   AF-A0A0G1MP84-F1
#
_cell.length_a   1.000
_cell.length_b   1.000
_cell.length_c   1.000
_cell.angle_alpha   90.00
_cell.angle_beta   90.00
_cell.angle_gamma   90.00
#
_symmetry.space_group_name_H-M   'P 1'
#
loop_
_entity.id
_entity.type
_entity.pdbx_description
1 polymer ?
#
loop_
_entity_poly.entity_id
_entity_poly.type
_entity_poly.pdbx_seq_one_letter_code
_entity_poly.pdbx_strand_id
1 'polypeptide(L)' 'MLYLGSTDDLRKRLSLHNTGHAQSTKSRQPFEIVYYEAYASEKDARMREHNLKLRRNAFAQLKLRLPNTLRAS' A
#
# COMPACT_ATOMS: atom_id res chain seq x y z
N MET A 1 -1.89 10.74 -4.08
CA MET A 1 -2.63 10.07 -2.99
C MET A 1 -2.16 8.62 -2.88
N LEU A 2 -1.75 8.16 -1.68
CA LEU A 2 -1.24 6.80 -1.47
C LEU A 2 -2.37 5.75 -1.45
N TYR A 3 -2.04 4.50 -1.80
CA TYR A 3 -2.92 3.33 -1.68
C TYR A 3 -2.34 2.36 -0.64
N LEU A 4 -3.20 1.74 0.17
CA LEU A 4 -2.82 0.78 1.20
C LEU A 4 -3.66 -0.48 1.04
N GLY A 5 -2.98 -1.63 0.98
CA GLY A 5 -3.61 -2.94 0.85
C GLY A 5 -2.67 -4.06 1.29
N SER A 6 -3.23 -5.22 1.57
CA SER A 6 -2.51 -6.49 1.70
C SER A 6 -2.79 -7.40 0.51
N THR A 7 -1.87 -8.35 0.29
CA THR A 7 -1.93 -9.38 -0.75
C THR A 7 -0.92 -10.48 -0.42
N ASP A 8 -1.16 -11.70 -0.89
CA ASP A 8 -0.23 -12.83 -0.87
C ASP A 8 0.82 -12.73 -1.98
N ASP A 9 0.44 -12.20 -3.15
CA ASP A 9 1.33 -11.94 -4.28
C ASP A 9 1.36 -10.46 -4.68
N LEU A 10 2.44 -9.78 -4.30
CA LEU A 10 2.67 -8.36 -4.55
C LEU A 10 2.78 -8.02 -6.05
N ARG A 11 3.41 -8.90 -6.85
CA ARG A 11 3.64 -8.66 -8.28
C ARG A 11 2.35 -8.78 -9.06
N LYS A 12 1.57 -9.83 -8.77
CA LYS A 12 0.25 -10.05 -9.35
C LYS A 12 -0.70 -8.89 -9.03
N ARG A 13 -0.72 -8.44 -7.76
CA ARG A 13 -1.54 -7.30 -7.32
C ARG A 13 -1.20 -6.01 -8.05
N LEU A 14 0.09 -5.68 -8.18
CA LEU A 14 0.54 -4.50 -8.91
C LEU A 14 0.12 -4.56 -10.40
N SER A 15 0.34 -5.71 -11.04
CA SER A 15 -0.05 -5.91 -12.44
C SER A 15 -1.56 -5.73 -12.63
N LEU A 16 -2.39 -6.32 -11.77
CA LEU A 16 -3.85 -6.16 -11.81
C LEU A 16 -4.28 -4.70 -11.63
N HIS A 17 -3.65 -3.98 -10.70
CA HIS A 17 -3.94 -2.57 -10.47
C HIS A 17 -3.48 -1.66 -11.62
N ASN A 18 -2.44 -2.03 -12.38
CA ASN A 18 -1.91 -1.26 -13.51
C ASN A 18 -2.54 -1.60 -14.86
N THR A 19 -3.16 -2.77 -14.98
CA THR A 19 -3.83 -3.22 -16.21
C THR A 19 -5.30 -2.82 -16.30
N GLY A 20 -5.85 -2.15 -15.28
CA GLY A 20 -7.21 -1.57 -15.34
C GLY A 20 -8.32 -2.50 -14.91
N HIS A 21 -7.97 -3.69 -14.41
CA HIS A 21 -8.93 -4.71 -13.98
C HIS A 21 -9.66 -4.34 -12.68
N ALA A 22 -9.10 -3.42 -11.88
CA ALA A 22 -9.76 -2.89 -10.69
C ALA A 22 -10.49 -1.57 -11.03
N GLN A 23 -11.82 -1.64 -11.20
CA GLN A 23 -12.64 -0.49 -11.61
C GLN A 23 -12.47 0.75 -10.70
N SER A 24 -12.28 0.55 -9.39
CA SER A 24 -12.12 1.63 -8.42
C SER A 24 -10.73 2.29 -8.43
N THR A 25 -9.73 1.69 -9.08
CA THR A 25 -8.35 2.23 -9.14
C THR A 25 -7.89 2.58 -10.55
N LYS A 26 -8.73 2.34 -11.57
CA LYS A 26 -8.39 2.51 -12.99
C LYS A 26 -7.93 3.93 -13.37
N SER A 27 -8.52 4.97 -12.77
CA SER A 27 -8.18 6.37 -13.06
C SER A 27 -6.87 6.86 -12.41
N ARG A 28 -6.21 6.01 -11.60
CA ARG A 28 -5.05 6.38 -10.77
C ARG A 28 -3.77 5.67 -11.19
N GLN A 29 -3.78 5.04 -12.35
CA GLN A 29 -2.63 4.38 -12.94
C GLN A 29 -1.68 5.38 -13.60
N PRO A 30 -0.38 5.06 -13.69
CA PRO A 30 0.27 3.85 -13.17
C PRO A 30 0.52 3.92 -11.65
N PHE A 31 0.39 2.78 -10.99
CA PHE A 31 0.82 2.58 -9.60
C PHE A 31 2.28 2.11 -9.55
N GLU A 32 3.00 2.63 -8.56
CA GLU A 32 4.36 2.23 -8.20
C GLU A 32 4.38 1.76 -6.74
N ILE A 33 5.20 0.74 -6.45
CA ILE A 33 5.44 0.28 -5.08
C ILE A 33 6.55 1.14 -4.47
N VAL A 34 6.17 2.03 -3.57
CA VAL A 34 7.12 2.86 -2.80
C VAL A 34 7.52 2.24 -1.46
N TYR A 35 6.73 1.26 -0.98
CA TYR A 35 6.96 0.56 0.29
C TYR A 35 6.09 -0.70 0.41
N TYR A 36 6.60 -1.74 1.06
CA TYR A 36 5.82 -2.92 1.47
C TYR A 36 6.37 -3.53 2.77
N GLU A 37 5.52 -4.28 3.48
CA GLU A 37 5.90 -5.07 4.66
C GLU A 37 5.50 -6.52 4.41
N ALA A 38 6.34 -7.48 4.82
CA ALA A 38 6.06 -8.90 4.72
C ALA A 38 5.81 -9.50 6.11
N TYR A 39 4.86 -10.42 6.20
CA TYR A 39 4.44 -11.06 7.44
C TYR A 39 4.30 -12.56 7.21
N ALA A 40 4.72 -13.37 8.19
CA ALA A 40 4.50 -14.81 8.15
C ALA A 40 3.04 -15.20 8.46
N SER A 41 2.34 -14.34 9.22
CA SER A 41 0.94 -14.51 9.61
C SER A 41 0.06 -13.55 8.83
N GLU A 42 -0.94 -14.07 8.14
CA GLU A 42 -1.94 -13.26 7.43
C GLU A 42 -2.71 -12.35 8.41
N LYS A 43 -2.99 -12.84 9.61
CA LYS A 43 -3.70 -12.07 10.65
C LYS A 43 -2.91 -10.81 11.03
N ASP A 44 -1.60 -10.92 11.16
CA ASP A 44 -0.73 -9.79 11.50
C ASP A 44 -0.70 -8.76 10.36
N ALA A 45 -0.61 -9.22 9.11
CA ALA A 45 -0.70 -8.35 7.94
C ALA A 45 -2.03 -7.58 7.88
N ARG A 46 -3.16 -8.26 8.11
CA ARG A 46 -4.50 -7.62 8.11
C ARG A 46 -4.68 -6.67 9.28
N MET A 47 -4.22 -7.03 10.48
CA MET A 47 -4.24 -6.13 11.64
C MET A 47 -3.41 -4.87 11.39
N ARG A 48 -2.23 -5.03 10.76
CA ARG A 48 -1.38 -3.92 10.37
C ARG A 48 -2.08 -2.99 9.38
N GLU A 49 -2.63 -3.55 8.29
CA GLU A 49 -3.35 -2.80 7.27
C GLU A 49 -4.53 -2.02 7.87
N HIS A 50 -5.32 -2.68 8.72
CA HIS A 50 -6.46 -2.08 9.42
C HIS A 50 -6.00 -0.89 10.29
N ASN A 51 -4.92 -1.07 11.07
CA ASN A 51 -4.35 0.00 11.87
C ASN A 51 -3.87 1.18 11.02
N LEU A 52 -3.26 0.94 9.86
CA LEU A 52 -2.84 2.00 8.93
C LEU A 52 -4.02 2.76 8.34
N LYS A 53 -5.11 2.07 8.01
CA LYS A 53 -6.32 2.68 7.43
C LYS A 53 -7.12 3.50 8.45
N LEU A 54 -7.20 3.03 9.71
CA LEU A 54 -8.00 3.69 10.73
C LEU A 54 -7.22 4.74 11.54
N ARG A 55 -5.97 4.46 11.90
CA ARG A 55 -5.24 5.28 12.87
C ARG A 55 -4.33 6.27 12.15
N ARG A 56 -4.68 7.56 12.23
CA ARG A 56 -3.88 8.67 11.68
C ARG A 56 -2.41 8.62 12.10
N ASN A 57 -2.15 8.30 13.37
CA ASN A 57 -0.78 8.24 13.91
C ASN A 57 0.02 7.08 13.31
N ALA A 58 -0.60 5.91 13.10
CA ALA A 58 0.07 4.77 12.47
C ALA A 58 0.47 5.09 11.02
N PHE A 59 -0.39 5.80 10.29
CA PHE A 59 -0.08 6.27 8.94
C PHE A 59 1.00 7.36 8.92
N ALA A 60 0.97 8.30 9.88
CA ALA A 60 2.01 9.32 10.03
C ALA A 60 3.38 8.70 10.31
N GLN A 61 3.46 7.74 11.23
CA GLN A 61 4.69 7.01 11.52
C GLN A 61 5.22 6.25 10.30
N LEU A 62 4.35 5.67 9.48
CA LEU A 62 4.76 5.05 8.22
C LEU A 62 5.41 6.07 7.28
N LYS A 63 4.83 7.26 7.13
CA LYS A 63 5.41 8.32 6.29
C LYS A 63 6.79 8.77 6.77
N LEU A 64 7.02 8.79 8.08
CA LEU A 64 8.32 9.14 8.66
C LEU A 64 9.43 8.15 8.27
N ARG A 65 9.10 6.91 7.88
CA ARG A 65 10.08 5.93 7.36
C ARG A 65 10.52 6.21 5.94
N LEU A 66 9.79 7.06 5.21
CA LEU A 66 10.00 7.34 3.79
C LEU A 66 10.26 8.83 3.53
N PRO A 67 11.18 9.48 4.27
CA PRO A 67 11.34 10.92 4.21
C PRO A 67 11.81 11.39 2.83
N ASN A 68 12.63 10.60 2.13
CA ASN A 68 13.17 10.99 0.81
C ASN A 68 12.27 10.50 -0.34
N THR A 69 11.59 9.37 -0.17
CA THR A 69 10.68 8.82 -1.18
C THR A 69 9.40 9.65 -1.30
N LEU A 70 8.82 10.10 -0.17
CA LEU A 70 7.56 10.84 -0.17
C LEU A 70 7.71 12.36 -0.29
N ARG A 71 8.94 12.89 -0.21
CA ARG A 71 9.23 14.32 -0.46
C ARG A 71 9.44 14.64 -1.94
N ALA A 72 9.69 13.63 -2.78
CA ALA A 72 10.02 13.81 -4.19
C ALA A 72 8.79 13.78 -5.12
N SER A 73 7.63 14.28 -4.68
CA SER A 73 6.38 14.25 -5.45
C SER A 73 5.62 15.57 -5.42
#